data_AF-A0A6G0QK49-F1
#
_entry.id   AF-A0A6G0QK49-F1
#
_cell.length_a   1.000
_cell.length_b   1.000
_cell.length_c   1.000
_cell.angle_alpha   90.00
_cell.angle_beta   90.00
_cell.angle_gamma   90.00
#
_symmetry.space_group_name_H-M   'P 1'
#
loop_
_entity.id
_entity.type
_entity.pdbx_description
1 polymer ?
#
loop_
_entity_poly.entity_id
_entity_poly.type
_entity_poly.pdbx_seq_one_letter_code
_entity_poly.pdbx_strand_id
1 'polypeptide(L)'
;MMFSTRILAAAALVLAAVSGNPMIRQEAEEAEASSCTLAGTYTSGTDVSSCSTVTISSLTVPAGVTLDLTDLKSGASVVFSGTTTFGTKKWAGPLVLLTA
;
A
#
# COMPACT_ATOMS: atom_id res chain seq x y z
N MET A 1 53.15 -7.92 64.29
CA MET A 1 52.84 -6.88 63.28
C MET A 1 51.38 -7.10 62.88
N MET A 2 50.40 -6.43 63.48
CA MET A 2 50.09 -4.99 63.44
C MET A 2 49.58 -4.55 62.06
N PHE A 3 48.26 -4.33 62.01
CA PHE A 3 47.43 -3.46 61.18
C PHE A 3 48.13 -2.49 60.20
N SER A 4 47.59 -2.36 58.97
CA SER A 4 46.97 -1.10 58.47
C SER A 4 46.85 -1.01 56.94
N THR A 5 45.61 -0.81 56.46
CA THR A 5 45.16 0.08 55.34
C THR A 5 45.75 -0.13 53.92
N ARG A 6 45.00 -0.03 52.81
CA ARG A 6 44.09 1.05 52.41
C ARG A 6 43.01 0.54 51.44
N ILE A 7 41.78 0.98 51.71
CA ILE A 7 40.64 0.89 50.80
C ILE A 7 40.91 1.85 49.64
N LEU A 8 40.92 1.33 48.41
CA LEU A 8 40.87 2.16 47.20
C LEU A 8 39.49 1.94 46.57
N ALA A 9 38.59 2.89 46.81
CA ALA A 9 37.30 2.95 46.14
C ALA A 9 37.54 3.30 44.67
N ALA A 10 37.33 2.34 43.77
CA ALA A 10 37.25 2.60 42.34
C ALA A 10 35.80 2.92 41.98
N ALA A 11 35.59 4.15 41.50
CA ALA A 11 34.31 4.65 41.02
C ALA A 11 33.80 3.83 39.83
N ALA A 12 32.49 3.56 39.84
CA ALA A 12 31.78 2.79 38.83
C ALA A 12 31.64 3.55 37.50
N LEU A 13 31.73 2.83 36.37
CA LEU A 13 30.98 3.17 35.17
C LEU A 13 29.97 2.05 34.91
N VAL A 14 28.71 2.31 35.27
CA VAL A 14 27.60 1.47 34.82
C VAL A 14 27.31 1.88 33.36
N LEU A 15 27.79 1.08 32.42
CA LEU A 15 27.33 1.16 31.03
C LEU A 15 25.91 0.60 31.00
N ALA A 16 24.91 1.47 31.09
CA ALA A 16 23.55 1.10 30.74
C ALA A 16 23.52 0.82 29.23
N ALA A 17 23.73 -0.44 28.85
CA ALA A 17 23.36 -0.91 27.52
C ALA A 17 21.83 -0.89 27.47
N VAL A 18 21.26 0.23 27.01
CA VAL A 18 19.85 0.25 26.59
C VAL A 18 19.78 -0.69 25.39
N SER A 19 19.27 -1.90 25.62
CA SER A 19 18.76 -2.78 24.58
C SER A 19 17.53 -2.11 23.98
N GLY A 20 17.76 -1.11 23.13
CA GLY A 20 16.76 -0.63 22.21
C GLY A 20 16.59 -1.72 21.15
N ASN A 21 15.78 -2.72 21.43
CA ASN A 21 15.10 -3.41 20.34
C ASN A 21 14.35 -2.31 19.60
N PRO A 22 14.49 -2.17 18.27
CA PRO A 22 13.51 -1.38 17.55
C PRO A 22 12.16 -2.00 17.90
N MET A 23 11.32 -1.24 18.62
CA MET A 23 9.89 -1.43 18.51
C MET A 23 9.66 -1.38 17.01
N ILE A 24 9.35 -2.54 16.43
CA ILE A 24 8.67 -2.62 15.15
C ILE A 24 7.48 -1.70 15.36
N ARG A 25 7.57 -0.47 14.86
CA ARG A 25 6.41 0.32 14.53
C ARG A 25 5.78 -0.51 13.44
N GLN A 26 4.91 -1.43 13.83
CA GLN A 26 3.95 -2.08 12.96
C GLN A 26 2.93 -1.00 12.59
N GLU A 27 3.40 0.07 11.96
CA GLU A 27 2.64 0.80 10.97
C GLU A 27 2.91 0.13 9.63
N ALA A 28 2.61 -1.15 9.60
CA ALA A 28 2.31 -1.89 8.39
C ALA A 28 1.16 -2.86 8.74
N GLU A 29 0.23 -2.41 9.60
CA GLU A 29 -1.03 -3.13 9.84
C GLU A 29 -2.14 -2.19 10.33
N GLU A 30 -2.09 -0.92 9.94
CA GLU A 30 -3.24 -0.02 9.97
C GLU A 30 -3.34 0.70 8.61
N ALA A 31 -3.25 -0.09 7.52
CA ALA A 31 -3.67 0.30 6.18
C ALA A 31 -3.62 -0.91 5.23
N GLU A 32 -4.21 -2.05 5.58
CA GLU A 32 -4.74 -2.97 4.55
C GLU A 32 -6.01 -2.35 3.94
N ALA A 33 -5.92 -1.09 3.53
CA ALA A 33 -6.77 -0.50 2.52
C ALA A 33 -6.37 -1.21 1.23
N SER A 34 -6.91 -2.41 1.01
CA SER A 34 -6.61 -3.32 -0.10
C SER A 34 -6.36 -2.54 -1.38
N SER A 35 -5.09 -2.37 -1.74
CA SER A 35 -4.69 -1.59 -2.90
C SER A 35 -4.55 -2.54 -4.08
N CYS A 36 -5.27 -2.25 -5.15
CA CYS A 36 -5.31 -3.09 -6.35
C CYS A 36 -4.66 -2.35 -7.50
N THR A 37 -3.90 -3.07 -8.32
CA THR A 37 -3.30 -2.51 -9.54
C THR A 37 -3.86 -3.23 -10.76
N LEU A 38 -4.47 -2.48 -11.67
CA LEU A 38 -4.92 -2.94 -12.98
C LEU A 38 -3.89 -2.52 -14.03
N ALA A 39 -3.26 -3.48 -14.71
CA ALA A 39 -2.26 -3.21 -15.75
C ALA A 39 -2.38 -4.19 -16.92
N GLY A 40 -1.77 -3.83 -18.06
CA GLY A 40 -1.77 -4.70 -19.24
C GLY A 40 -3.11 -4.66 -19.98
N THR A 41 -3.73 -5.81 -20.22
CA THR A 41 -5.03 -5.87 -20.92
C THR A 41 -6.16 -6.04 -19.92
N TYR A 42 -7.17 -5.17 -20.00
CA TYR A 42 -8.33 -5.23 -19.12
C TYR A 42 -9.19 -6.45 -19.43
N THR A 43 -9.65 -7.12 -18.36
CA THR A 43 -10.62 -8.21 -18.42
C THR A 43 -11.92 -7.75 -17.79
N SER A 44 -13.03 -7.84 -18.53
CA SER A 44 -14.36 -7.54 -18.00
C SER A 44 -14.68 -8.42 -16.80
N GLY A 45 -15.31 -7.84 -15.78
CA GLY A 45 -15.64 -8.56 -14.54
C GLY A 45 -14.47 -8.72 -13.58
N THR A 46 -13.41 -7.89 -13.72
CA THR A 46 -12.37 -7.80 -12.70
C THR A 46 -12.97 -7.31 -11.39
N ASP A 47 -12.89 -8.12 -10.34
CA ASP A 47 -13.38 -7.74 -9.02
C ASP A 47 -12.49 -6.67 -8.38
N VAL A 48 -13.06 -5.49 -8.18
CA VAL A 48 -12.42 -4.36 -7.49
C VAL A 48 -13.13 -4.01 -6.18
N SER A 49 -14.07 -4.86 -5.74
CA SER A 49 -14.97 -4.58 -4.62
C SER A 49 -14.29 -4.56 -3.26
N SER A 50 -13.24 -5.35 -3.11
CA SER A 50 -12.39 -5.30 -1.93
C SER A 50 -11.46 -4.08 -1.93
N CYS A 51 -11.23 -3.42 -3.07
CA CYS A 51 -10.15 -2.45 -3.21
C CYS A 51 -10.53 -1.09 -2.63
N SER A 52 -9.73 -0.59 -1.69
CA SER A 52 -9.85 0.78 -1.16
C SER A 52 -9.08 1.79 -2.01
N THR A 53 -8.07 1.33 -2.76
CA THR A 53 -7.37 2.14 -3.75
C THR A 53 -7.16 1.29 -5.01
N VAL A 54 -7.54 1.81 -6.19
CA VAL A 54 -7.33 1.15 -7.48
C VAL A 54 -6.40 1.99 -8.34
N THR A 55 -5.22 1.45 -8.63
CA THR A 55 -4.24 2.06 -9.55
C THR A 55 -4.37 1.44 -10.92
N ILE A 56 -4.71 2.24 -11.92
CA ILE A 56 -4.81 1.83 -13.32
C ILE A 56 -3.51 2.24 -14.00
N SER A 57 -2.62 1.28 -14.25
CA SER A 57 -1.27 1.49 -14.77
C SER A 57 -1.14 1.00 -16.21
N SER A 58 -1.05 1.93 -17.15
CA SER A 58 -0.84 1.64 -18.58
C SER A 58 -1.76 0.54 -19.13
N LEU A 59 -3.06 0.66 -18.86
CA LEU A 59 -4.07 -0.35 -19.16
C LEU A 59 -4.59 -0.23 -20.61
N THR A 60 -4.82 -1.36 -21.26
CA THR A 60 -5.43 -1.44 -22.58
C THR A 60 -6.79 -2.11 -22.45
N VAL A 61 -7.86 -1.34 -22.71
CA VAL A 61 -9.24 -1.82 -22.68
C VAL A 61 -9.63 -2.31 -24.08
N PRO A 62 -10.14 -3.54 -24.23
CA PRO A 62 -10.54 -4.07 -25.54
C PRO A 62 -11.64 -3.24 -26.23
N ALA A 63 -11.77 -3.43 -27.55
CA ALA A 63 -12.70 -2.65 -28.36
C ALA A 63 -14.17 -2.98 -28.04
N GLY A 64 -14.96 -1.97 -27.67
CA GLY A 64 -16.36 -2.16 -27.28
C GLY A 64 -16.57 -2.74 -25.89
N VAL A 65 -15.55 -2.64 -25.03
CA VAL A 65 -15.62 -3.01 -23.61
C VAL A 65 -15.56 -1.74 -22.77
N THR A 66 -16.36 -1.72 -21.70
CA THR A 66 -16.32 -0.68 -20.67
C THR A 66 -15.28 -1.06 -19.62
N LEU A 67 -14.44 -0.10 -19.22
CA LEU A 67 -13.71 -0.20 -17.96
C LEU A 67 -14.71 0.04 -16.82
N ASP A 68 -15.11 -1.04 -16.17
CA ASP A 68 -16.12 -1.02 -15.13
C ASP A 68 -15.47 -0.87 -13.75
N LEU A 69 -15.86 0.19 -13.04
CA LEU A 69 -15.40 0.57 -11.71
C LEU A 69 -16.62 0.82 -10.79
N THR A 70 -17.81 0.29 -11.10
CA THR A 70 -19.00 0.49 -10.26
C THR A 70 -18.94 -0.23 -8.94
N ASP A 71 -18.23 -1.36 -8.90
CA ASP A 71 -18.17 -2.22 -7.72
C ASP A 71 -17.16 -1.73 -6.67
N LEU A 72 -16.54 -0.57 -6.87
CA LEU A 72 -15.59 -0.01 -5.92
C LEU A 72 -16.20 0.21 -4.53
N LYS A 73 -15.38 0.03 -3.50
CA LYS A 73 -15.76 0.37 -2.13
C LYS A 73 -16.10 1.87 -2.04
N SER A 74 -17.13 2.21 -1.25
CA SER A 74 -17.47 3.62 -0.97
C SER A 74 -16.26 4.38 -0.43
N GLY A 75 -15.94 5.51 -1.04
CA GLY A 75 -14.78 6.33 -0.69
C GLY A 75 -13.44 5.78 -1.21
N ALA A 76 -13.45 4.78 -2.10
CA ALA A 76 -12.23 4.28 -2.71
C ALA A 76 -11.56 5.35 -3.60
N SER A 77 -10.23 5.30 -3.67
CA SER A 77 -9.45 6.17 -4.54
C SER A 77 -9.09 5.47 -5.85
N VAL A 78 -9.32 6.14 -6.99
CA VAL A 78 -8.91 5.65 -8.30
C VAL A 78 -7.77 6.51 -8.84
N VAL A 79 -6.65 5.88 -9.20
CA VAL A 79 -5.44 6.57 -9.69
C VAL A 79 -5.10 6.05 -11.08
N PHE A 80 -5.15 6.91 -12.09
CA PHE A 80 -4.63 6.59 -13.41
C PHE A 80 -3.15 6.96 -13.49
N SER A 81 -2.32 5.99 -13.88
CA SER A 81 -0.88 6.14 -14.06
C SER A 81 -0.47 5.70 -15.47
N GLY A 82 0.32 6.52 -16.16
CA GLY A 82 0.71 6.29 -17.55
C GLY A 82 -0.44 6.54 -18.54
N THR A 83 -0.59 5.66 -19.54
CA THR A 83 -1.58 5.83 -20.62
C THR A 83 -2.57 4.69 -20.65
N THR A 84 -3.85 5.00 -20.45
CA THR A 84 -4.94 4.03 -20.68
C THR A 84 -5.45 4.16 -22.11
N THR A 85 -5.54 3.05 -22.84
CA THR A 85 -6.00 3.03 -24.24
C THR A 85 -7.27 2.20 -24.40
N PHE A 86 -8.06 2.52 -25.42
CA PHE A 86 -9.32 1.81 -25.74
C PHE A 86 -9.27 1.34 -27.18
N GLY A 87 -9.62 0.08 -27.39
CA GLY A 87 -9.78 -0.46 -28.74
C GLY A 87 -10.88 0.27 -29.52
N THR A 88 -10.65 0.51 -30.81
CA THR A 88 -11.57 1.29 -31.65
C THR A 88 -12.76 0.43 -32.10
N LYS A 89 -13.98 0.83 -31.75
CA LYS A 89 -15.24 0.25 -32.23
C LYS A 89 -16.32 1.31 -32.24
N LYS A 90 -17.23 1.29 -33.23
CA LYS A 90 -18.47 2.07 -33.16
C LYS A 90 -19.46 1.35 -32.26
N TRP A 91 -19.82 1.98 -31.15
CA TRP A 91 -20.76 1.43 -30.16
C TRP A 91 -21.32 2.57 -29.30
N ALA A 92 -22.32 2.27 -28.46
CA ALA A 92 -22.98 3.26 -27.63
C ALA A 92 -22.13 3.74 -26.44
N GLY A 93 -21.09 3.01 -26.05
CA GLY A 93 -20.33 3.28 -24.83
C GLY A 93 -21.06 2.81 -23.57
N PRO A 94 -20.60 3.24 -22.37
CA PRO A 94 -19.50 4.18 -22.11
C PRO A 94 -18.10 3.53 -22.16
N LEU A 95 -17.04 4.35 -22.25
CA LEU A 95 -15.66 3.83 -22.17
C LEU A 95 -15.26 3.49 -20.72
N VAL A 96 -15.62 4.35 -19.77
CA VAL A 96 -15.37 4.17 -18.34
C VAL A 96 -16.69 4.37 -17.62
N LEU A 97 -17.01 3.46 -16.71
CA LEU A 97 -18.19 3.56 -15.86
C LEU A 97 -17.75 3.64 -14.40
N LEU A 98 -18.24 4.68 -13.72
CA LEU A 98 -17.96 4.98 -12.32
C LEU A 98 -19.29 5.31 -11.65
N THR A 99 -19.51 4.75 -10.46
CA THR A 99 -20.64 5.11 -9.59
C THR A 99 -20.09 5.56 -8.24
N ALA A 100 -20.68 6.64 -7.72
CA ALA A 100 -20.33 7.24 -6.43
C ALA A 100 -21.12 6.60 -5.29
#